data_AF-A0A537UQ97-F1
#
_entry.id   AF-A0A537UQ97-F1
#
_cell.length_a   1.000
_cell.length_b   1.000
_cell.length_c   1.000
_cell.angle_alpha   90.00
_cell.angle_beta   90.00
_cell.angle_gamma   90.00
#
_symmetry.space_group_name_H-M   'P 1'
#
loop_
_entity.id
_entity.type
_entity.pdbx_description
1 polymer ?
#
loop_
_entity_poly.entity_id
_entity_poly.type
_entity_poly.pdbx_seq_one_letter_code
_entity_poly.pdbx_strand_id
1 'polypeptide(L)'
;AAINERPIIFPYSNPTSRSECSAEEAYRWSEGRAIFASGSPFLPVEIAGKHFVPGQGNNVYIFPAMGMAIFATEATRVTEDMFITAAQAVAEQVTEADLATGLIYPPQSRILEASLHVAERVAIEIFDSGLARVTRPDDVGALIRAKAYKPVYPE
;
A
#
# COMPACT_ATOMS: atom_id res chain seq x y z
N ALA A 1 -22.28 -7.53 -11.54
CA ALA A 1 -21.82 -8.80 -10.95
C ALA A 1 -22.34 -10.08 -11.66
N ALA A 2 -23.04 -9.97 -12.80
CA ALA A 2 -23.51 -11.15 -13.54
C ALA A 2 -22.40 -11.91 -14.28
N ILE A 3 -21.34 -11.21 -14.70
CA ILE A 3 -20.25 -11.78 -15.53
C ILE A 3 -19.19 -12.50 -14.68
N ASN A 4 -18.79 -11.89 -13.56
CA ASN A 4 -17.68 -12.36 -12.73
C ASN A 4 -18.19 -12.80 -11.36
N GLU A 5 -17.71 -13.95 -10.88
CA GLU A 5 -18.05 -14.47 -9.56
C GLU A 5 -17.56 -13.54 -8.44
N ARG A 6 -16.32 -13.03 -8.56
CA ARG A 6 -15.67 -12.09 -7.63
C ARG A 6 -15.16 -10.86 -8.41
N PRO A 7 -16.02 -9.88 -8.76
CA PRO A 7 -15.61 -8.74 -9.57
C PRO A 7 -14.66 -7.82 -8.79
N ILE A 8 -13.54 -7.42 -9.40
CA ILE A 8 -12.64 -6.40 -8.86
C ILE A 8 -13.13 -5.01 -9.32
N ILE A 9 -13.36 -4.10 -8.38
CA ILE A 9 -13.94 -2.77 -8.65
C ILE A 9 -13.16 -1.71 -7.86
N PHE A 10 -12.39 -0.87 -8.56
CA PHE A 10 -11.51 0.13 -7.94
C PHE A 10 -11.84 1.58 -8.33
N PRO A 11 -12.75 2.24 -7.62
CA PRO A 11 -13.04 3.66 -7.85
C PRO A 11 -11.99 4.56 -7.17
N TYR A 12 -10.98 4.98 -7.93
CA TYR A 12 -9.83 5.74 -7.41
C TYR A 12 -9.96 7.27 -7.48
N SER A 13 -11.03 7.80 -8.08
CA SER A 13 -11.22 9.25 -8.12
C SER A 13 -11.37 9.86 -6.73
N ASN A 14 -10.70 11.00 -6.51
CA ASN A 14 -10.70 11.74 -5.24
C ASN A 14 -11.23 13.17 -5.44
N PRO A 15 -11.86 13.80 -4.43
CA PRO A 15 -12.24 13.25 -3.11
C PRO A 15 -13.46 12.32 -3.19
N THR A 16 -14.03 11.88 -2.06
CA THR A 16 -15.18 10.96 -1.99
C THR A 16 -16.35 11.34 -2.92
N SER A 17 -16.64 12.64 -3.07
CA SER A 17 -17.70 13.15 -3.98
C SER A 17 -17.43 12.96 -5.47
N ARG A 18 -16.22 12.52 -5.84
CA ARG A 18 -15.79 12.21 -7.20
C ARG A 18 -15.57 10.72 -7.43
N SER A 19 -15.73 9.89 -6.40
CA SER A 19 -15.59 8.44 -6.52
C SER A 19 -16.64 7.88 -7.49
N GLU A 20 -16.23 6.94 -8.34
CA GLU A 20 -17.07 6.36 -9.40
C GLU A 20 -18.24 5.54 -8.82
N CYS A 21 -18.05 4.97 -7.64
CA CYS A 21 -19.10 4.42 -6.78
C CYS A 21 -18.63 4.35 -5.32
N SER A 22 -19.58 4.29 -4.40
CA SER A 22 -19.31 4.04 -2.99
C SER A 22 -19.07 2.55 -2.70
N ALA A 23 -18.43 2.27 -1.56
CA ALA A 23 -18.31 0.90 -1.04
C ALA A 23 -19.68 0.23 -0.86
N GLU A 24 -20.66 0.97 -0.33
CA GLU A 24 -22.04 0.50 -0.13
C GLU A 24 -22.67 0.03 -1.44
N GLU A 25 -22.57 0.85 -2.50
CA GLU A 25 -23.09 0.51 -3.84
C GLU A 25 -22.37 -0.70 -4.41
N ALA A 26 -21.03 -0.73 -4.36
CA ALA A 26 -20.25 -1.84 -4.91
C ALA A 26 -20.60 -3.17 -4.23
N TYR A 27 -20.69 -3.19 -2.89
CA TYR A 27 -21.04 -4.41 -2.17
C TYR A 27 -22.52 -4.78 -2.36
N ARG A 28 -23.47 -3.83 -2.34
CA ARG A 28 -24.90 -4.12 -2.55
C ARG A 28 -25.18 -4.64 -3.96
N TRP A 29 -24.67 -3.98 -4.99
CA TRP A 29 -24.90 -4.36 -6.39
C TRP A 29 -24.14 -5.63 -6.79
N SER A 30 -23.24 -6.12 -5.95
CA SER A 30 -22.52 -7.38 -6.14
C SER A 30 -22.92 -8.49 -5.18
N GLU A 31 -23.90 -8.26 -4.30
CA GLU A 31 -24.31 -9.20 -3.24
C GLU A 31 -23.12 -9.60 -2.34
N GLY A 32 -22.24 -8.64 -2.03
CA GLY A 32 -21.07 -8.82 -1.18
C GLY A 32 -19.92 -9.60 -1.84
N ARG A 33 -19.93 -9.77 -3.17
CA ARG A 33 -18.90 -10.53 -3.90
C ARG A 33 -17.76 -9.67 -4.43
N ALA A 34 -17.97 -8.35 -4.56
CA ALA A 34 -16.95 -7.46 -5.07
C ALA A 34 -15.70 -7.44 -4.19
N ILE A 35 -14.53 -7.43 -4.85
CA ILE A 35 -13.26 -7.02 -4.25
C ILE A 35 -13.15 -5.52 -4.50
N PHE A 36 -13.19 -4.74 -3.44
CA PHE A 36 -13.34 -3.29 -3.52
C PHE A 36 -12.18 -2.57 -2.82
N ALA A 37 -11.65 -1.56 -3.49
CA ALA A 37 -10.77 -0.58 -2.87
C ALA A 37 -10.92 0.78 -3.57
N SER A 38 -10.88 1.86 -2.80
CA SER A 38 -11.13 3.21 -3.31
C SER A 38 -9.97 4.16 -3.05
N GLY A 39 -9.96 5.29 -3.75
CA GLY A 39 -8.95 6.35 -3.54
C GLY A 39 -9.16 7.12 -2.24
N SER A 40 -10.43 7.36 -1.91
CA SER A 40 -10.89 8.04 -0.69
C SER A 40 -11.47 7.04 0.31
N PRO A 41 -11.43 7.33 1.62
CA PRO A 41 -11.94 6.42 2.63
C PRO A 41 -13.47 6.32 2.57
N PHE A 42 -13.98 5.12 2.86
CA PHE A 42 -15.40 4.84 3.10
C PHE A 42 -15.57 4.15 4.46
N LEU A 43 -16.75 4.28 5.06
CA LEU A 43 -17.10 3.55 6.28
C LEU A 43 -17.24 2.05 5.98
N PRO A 44 -17.04 1.18 6.99
CA PRO A 44 -17.37 -0.24 6.87
C PRO A 44 -18.84 -0.47 6.50
N VAL A 45 -19.09 -1.57 5.80
CA VAL A 45 -20.40 -1.91 5.20
C VAL A 45 -20.87 -3.27 5.70
N GLU A 46 -22.13 -3.35 6.14
CA GLU A 46 -22.79 -4.58 6.57
C GLU A 46 -23.75 -5.09 5.48
N ILE A 47 -23.49 -6.28 4.93
CA ILE A 47 -24.37 -6.93 3.96
C ILE A 47 -24.58 -8.39 4.34
N ALA A 48 -25.84 -8.79 4.49
CA ALA A 48 -26.24 -10.18 4.76
C ALA A 48 -25.48 -10.81 5.95
N GLY A 49 -25.23 -10.02 7.01
CA GLY A 49 -24.51 -10.45 8.20
C GLY A 49 -22.99 -10.54 8.04
N LYS A 50 -22.43 -10.04 6.93
CA LYS A 50 -20.99 -9.90 6.72
C LYS A 50 -20.57 -8.44 6.85
N HIS A 51 -19.50 -8.25 7.62
CA HIS A 51 -18.81 -6.98 7.81
C HIS A 51 -17.69 -6.83 6.78
N PHE A 52 -17.76 -5.80 5.94
CA PHE A 52 -16.74 -5.47 4.95
C PHE A 52 -16.04 -4.18 5.33
N VAL A 53 -14.70 -4.22 5.40
CA VAL A 53 -13.88 -3.02 5.59
C VAL A 53 -13.27 -2.66 4.23
N PRO A 54 -13.73 -1.57 3.56
CA PRO A 54 -13.21 -1.21 2.25
C PRO A 54 -11.75 -0.75 2.36
N GLY A 55 -10.87 -1.38 1.57
CA GLY A 55 -9.48 -0.96 1.48
C GLY A 55 -9.33 0.40 0.80
N GLN A 56 -8.28 1.14 1.15
CA GLN A 56 -7.95 2.40 0.49
C GLN A 56 -6.70 2.22 -0.37
N GLY A 57 -6.87 2.13 -1.70
CA GLY A 57 -5.76 2.05 -2.65
C GLY A 57 -5.21 3.45 -2.94
N ASN A 58 -4.55 4.03 -1.93
CA ASN A 58 -3.98 5.37 -2.00
C ASN A 58 -2.47 5.32 -2.17
N ASN A 59 -1.90 6.31 -2.88
CA ASN A 59 -0.46 6.41 -3.12
C ASN A 59 0.37 6.61 -1.84
N VAL A 60 -0.26 6.88 -0.69
CA VAL A 60 0.38 6.92 0.64
C VAL A 60 1.17 5.67 0.99
N TYR A 61 0.82 4.50 0.44
CA TYR A 61 1.61 3.27 0.63
C TYR A 61 2.91 3.23 -0.18
N ILE A 62 3.08 4.14 -1.16
CA ILE A 62 4.18 4.11 -2.13
C ILE A 62 5.11 5.31 -1.96
N PHE A 63 4.60 6.54 -2.07
CA PHE A 63 5.48 7.71 -2.18
C PHE A 63 6.39 7.95 -0.95
N PRO A 64 5.96 7.73 0.32
CA PRO A 64 6.84 7.93 1.47
C PRO A 64 7.99 6.92 1.47
N ALA A 65 7.67 5.66 1.14
CA ALA A 65 8.62 4.56 1.10
C ALA A 65 9.63 4.72 -0.04
N MET A 66 9.15 5.07 -1.23
CA MET A 66 10.00 5.42 -2.38
C MET A 66 10.96 6.56 -2.03
N GLY A 67 10.45 7.64 -1.43
CA GLY A 67 11.27 8.78 -1.01
C GLY A 67 12.35 8.38 0.00
N MET A 68 11.99 7.55 1.00
CA MET A 68 12.93 7.03 1.99
C MET A 68 14.03 6.18 1.35
N ALA A 69 13.68 5.26 0.45
CA ALA A 69 14.65 4.40 -0.24
C ALA A 69 15.62 5.22 -1.10
N ILE A 70 15.11 6.16 -1.89
CA ILE A 70 15.91 7.07 -2.72
C ILE A 70 16.86 7.90 -1.85
N PHE A 71 16.36 8.46 -0.75
CA PHE A 71 17.15 9.27 0.17
C PHE A 71 18.25 8.45 0.85
N ALA A 72 17.92 7.27 1.38
CA ALA A 72 18.86 6.44 2.13
C ALA A 72 19.97 5.84 1.27
N THR A 73 19.69 5.57 -0.01
CA THR A 73 20.65 4.99 -0.97
C THR A 73 21.35 6.03 -1.84
N GLU A 74 20.94 7.28 -1.74
CA GLU A 74 21.35 8.37 -2.65
C GLU A 74 21.19 8.00 -4.13
N ALA A 75 20.07 7.37 -4.48
CA ALA A 75 19.82 6.87 -5.82
C ALA A 75 20.02 7.94 -6.90
N THR A 76 20.66 7.55 -8.01
CA THR A 76 20.93 8.44 -9.14
C THR A 76 19.71 8.66 -10.04
N ARG A 77 18.80 7.69 -10.10
CA ARG A 77 17.62 7.70 -10.98
C ARG A 77 16.52 6.82 -10.41
N VAL A 78 15.26 7.22 -10.64
CA VAL A 78 14.09 6.39 -10.39
C VAL A 78 13.73 5.61 -11.66
N THR A 79 13.46 4.32 -11.53
CA THR A 79 13.06 3.42 -12.63
C THR A 79 11.64 2.89 -12.41
N GLU A 80 11.04 2.34 -13.47
CA GLU A 80 9.73 1.69 -13.41
C GLU A 80 9.75 0.44 -12.51
N ASP A 81 10.87 -0.30 -12.53
CA ASP A 81 11.06 -1.48 -11.69
C ASP A 81 10.97 -1.16 -10.19
N MET A 82 11.40 0.03 -9.76
CA MET A 82 11.23 0.45 -8.36
C MET A 82 9.76 0.56 -7.96
N PHE A 83 8.88 1.03 -8.87
CA PHE A 83 7.43 1.08 -8.60
C PHE A 83 6.79 -0.30 -8.62
N ILE A 84 7.26 -1.20 -9.49
CA ILE A 84 6.82 -2.61 -9.51
C ILE A 84 7.21 -3.29 -8.18
N THR A 85 8.47 -3.14 -7.76
CA THR A 85 8.97 -3.64 -6.47
C THR A 85 8.19 -3.04 -5.31
N ALA A 86 7.87 -1.75 -5.34
CA ALA A 86 7.07 -1.12 -4.29
C ALA A 86 5.65 -1.71 -4.23
N ALA A 87 5.00 -1.91 -5.37
CA ALA A 87 3.66 -2.52 -5.44
C ALA A 87 3.65 -3.96 -4.90
N GLN A 88 4.66 -4.76 -5.27
CA GLN A 88 4.84 -6.12 -4.74
C GLN A 88 5.06 -6.09 -3.22
N ALA A 89 5.93 -5.20 -2.73
CA ALA A 89 6.22 -5.07 -1.30
C ALA A 89 5.00 -4.62 -0.48
N VAL A 90 4.07 -3.85 -1.04
CA VAL A 90 2.78 -3.55 -0.38
C VAL A 90 1.92 -4.82 -0.30
N ALA A 91 1.82 -5.57 -1.40
CA ALA A 91 1.01 -6.78 -1.47
C ALA A 91 1.51 -7.91 -0.54
N GLU A 92 2.83 -8.05 -0.37
CA GLU A 92 3.49 -9.01 0.55
C GLU A 92 3.01 -8.88 2.01
N GLN A 93 2.45 -7.73 2.38
CA GLN A 93 2.07 -7.42 3.77
C GLN A 93 0.59 -7.67 4.08
N VAL A 94 -0.20 -8.06 3.07
CA VAL A 94 -1.60 -8.39 3.22
C VAL A 94 -1.72 -9.83 3.71
N THR A 95 -2.34 -10.01 4.88
CA THR A 95 -2.51 -11.33 5.48
C THR A 95 -3.79 -12.01 5.00
N GLU A 96 -3.89 -13.33 5.18
CA GLU A 96 -5.15 -14.07 4.94
C GLU A 96 -6.31 -13.52 5.78
N ALA A 97 -6.04 -13.01 6.99
CA ALA A 97 -7.05 -12.38 7.83
C ALA A 97 -7.54 -11.05 7.24
N ASP A 98 -6.63 -10.24 6.68
CA ASP A 98 -6.99 -9.01 5.95
C ASP A 98 -7.89 -9.38 4.75
N LEU A 99 -7.47 -10.34 3.92
CA LEU A 99 -8.24 -10.80 2.76
C LEU A 99 -9.62 -11.34 3.13
N ALA A 100 -9.73 -12.08 4.24
CA ALA A 100 -10.99 -12.62 4.74
C ALA A 100 -12.02 -11.52 5.09
N THR A 101 -11.55 -10.32 5.44
CA THR A 101 -12.41 -9.15 5.72
C THR A 101 -12.60 -8.22 4.51
N GLY A 102 -12.04 -8.59 3.36
CA GLY A 102 -12.13 -7.82 2.12
C GLY A 102 -11.01 -6.79 1.93
N LEU A 103 -10.04 -6.71 2.85
CA LEU A 103 -8.90 -5.81 2.73
C LEU A 103 -7.87 -6.38 1.76
N ILE A 104 -7.50 -5.58 0.76
CA ILE A 104 -6.45 -5.90 -0.22
C ILE A 104 -5.22 -5.00 -0.11
N TYR A 105 -5.18 -4.18 0.95
CA TYR A 105 -4.05 -3.36 1.37
C TYR A 105 -3.84 -3.58 2.87
N PRO A 106 -2.60 -3.44 3.38
CA PRO A 106 -2.38 -3.50 4.81
C PRO A 106 -3.18 -2.37 5.51
N PRO A 107 -3.64 -2.57 6.75
CA PRO A 107 -4.33 -1.53 7.51
C PRO A 107 -3.48 -0.26 7.65
N GLN A 108 -4.12 0.91 7.50
CA GLN A 108 -3.43 2.21 7.62
C GLN A 108 -2.84 2.44 9.01
N SER A 109 -3.36 1.80 10.06
CA SER A 109 -2.75 1.82 11.41
C SER A 109 -1.32 1.27 11.43
N ARG A 110 -0.95 0.42 10.46
CA ARG A 110 0.40 -0.13 10.26
C ARG A 110 1.21 0.61 9.19
N ILE A 111 0.81 1.83 8.80
CA ILE A 111 1.42 2.54 7.65
C ILE A 111 2.92 2.78 7.80
N LEU A 112 3.42 2.99 9.03
CA LEU A 112 4.85 3.18 9.27
C LEU A 112 5.64 1.89 8.98
N GLU A 113 5.23 0.78 9.57
CA GLU A 113 5.82 -0.54 9.32
C GLU A 113 5.74 -0.89 7.84
N ALA A 114 4.58 -0.62 7.22
CA ALA A 114 4.38 -0.85 5.80
C ALA A 114 5.32 -0.04 4.92
N SER A 115 5.52 1.24 5.25
CA SER A 115 6.43 2.11 4.51
C SER A 115 7.89 1.69 4.68
N LEU A 116 8.29 1.22 5.88
CA LEU A 116 9.66 0.75 6.13
C LEU A 116 9.96 -0.54 5.35
N HIS A 117 9.02 -1.49 5.31
CA HIS A 117 9.16 -2.70 4.49
C HIS A 117 9.28 -2.37 3.00
N VAL A 118 8.38 -1.53 2.47
CA VAL A 118 8.43 -1.11 1.07
C VAL A 118 9.73 -0.39 0.76
N ALA A 119 10.19 0.52 1.63
CA ALA A 119 11.44 1.24 1.45
C ALA A 119 12.66 0.31 1.45
N GLU A 120 12.67 -0.72 2.31
CA GLU A 120 13.71 -1.74 2.33
C GLU A 120 13.76 -2.52 1.00
N ARG A 121 12.61 -2.99 0.50
CA ARG A 121 12.54 -3.73 -0.77
C ARG A 121 12.99 -2.87 -1.95
N VAL A 122 12.56 -1.61 -2.00
CA VAL A 122 12.98 -0.66 -3.06
C VAL A 122 14.46 -0.30 -2.94
N ALA A 123 15.00 -0.17 -1.73
CA ALA A 123 16.44 0.09 -1.55
C ALA A 123 17.29 -1.09 -2.02
N ILE A 124 16.85 -2.32 -1.77
CA ILE A 124 17.49 -3.53 -2.32
C ILE A 124 17.51 -3.46 -3.86
N GLU A 125 16.38 -3.15 -4.49
CA GLU A 125 16.29 -2.96 -5.94
C GLU A 125 17.27 -1.87 -6.45
N ILE A 126 17.35 -0.72 -5.77
CA ILE A 126 18.29 0.35 -6.13
C ILE A 126 19.75 -0.13 -6.08
N PHE A 127 20.12 -0.93 -5.08
CA PHE A 127 21.46 -1.51 -4.97
C PHE A 127 21.71 -2.56 -6.06
N ASP A 128 20.76 -3.45 -6.30
CA ASP A 128 20.85 -4.53 -7.28
C ASP A 128 20.98 -3.97 -8.72
N SER A 129 20.28 -2.87 -9.00
CA SER A 129 20.35 -2.13 -10.26
C SER A 129 21.57 -1.21 -10.39
N GLY A 130 22.46 -1.15 -9.40
CA GLY A 130 23.68 -0.34 -9.43
C GLY A 130 23.43 1.17 -9.45
N LEU A 131 22.27 1.62 -8.96
CA LEU A 131 21.85 3.03 -9.00
C LEU A 131 22.17 3.79 -7.70
N ALA A 132 22.51 3.09 -6.62
CA ALA A 132 22.91 3.67 -5.34
C ALA A 132 24.27 4.37 -5.45
N ARG A 133 24.44 5.47 -4.70
CA ARG A 133 25.75 6.17 -4.57
C ARG A 133 26.44 5.96 -3.24
N VAL A 134 25.84 5.19 -2.33
CA VAL A 134 26.44 4.76 -1.07
C VAL A 134 26.87 3.30 -1.16
N THR A 135 27.81 2.89 -0.30
CA THR A 135 28.18 1.47 -0.17
C THR A 135 26.99 0.67 0.35
N ARG A 136 26.70 -0.48 -0.27
CA ARG A 136 25.65 -1.40 0.20
C ARG A 136 26.02 -1.95 1.58
N PRO A 137 25.17 -1.77 2.61
CA PRO A 137 25.36 -2.42 3.90
C PRO A 137 24.94 -3.89 3.86
N ASP A 138 25.40 -4.69 4.82
CA ASP A 138 24.96 -6.09 4.97
C ASP A 138 23.47 -6.17 5.33
N ASP A 139 22.96 -5.20 6.09
CA ASP A 139 21.55 -5.06 6.47
C ASP A 139 20.96 -3.75 5.92
N VAL A 140 20.25 -3.87 4.79
CA VAL A 140 19.56 -2.74 4.14
C VAL A 140 18.37 -2.26 4.98
N GLY A 141 17.67 -3.16 5.67
CA GLY A 141 16.57 -2.80 6.56
C GLY A 141 17.03 -1.93 7.73
N ALA A 142 18.18 -2.25 8.32
CA ALA A 142 18.80 -1.41 9.35
C ALA A 142 19.16 -0.02 8.83
N LEU A 143 19.70 0.09 7.60
CA LEU A 143 19.95 1.39 6.96
C LEU A 143 18.67 2.22 6.86
N ILE A 144 17.58 1.64 6.36
CA ILE A 144 16.29 2.33 6.25
C ILE A 144 15.77 2.78 7.62
N ARG A 145 15.74 1.88 8.60
CA ARG A 145 15.24 2.19 9.95
C ARG A 145 16.08 3.26 10.65
N ALA A 146 17.39 3.30 10.40
CA ALA A 146 18.28 4.31 10.96
C ALA A 146 18.06 5.73 10.38
N LYS A 147 17.55 5.83 9.14
CA LYS A 147 17.21 7.11 8.50
C LYS A 147 15.80 7.61 8.81
N ALA A 148 14.94 6.76 9.36
CA ALA A 148 13.59 7.13 9.73
C ALA A 148 13.57 8.14 10.90
N TYR A 149 12.80 9.22 10.73
CA TYR A 149 12.59 10.21 11.79
C TYR A 149 11.88 9.57 13.00
N LYS A 150 12.37 9.89 14.20
CA LYS A 150 11.76 9.48 15.47
C LYS A 150 11.14 10.73 16.11
N PRO A 151 9.81 10.78 16.29
CA PRO A 151 9.12 11.93 16.88
C PRO A 151 9.23 11.96 18.41
N VAL A 152 10.45 11.77 18.94
CA VAL A 152 10.75 11.84 20.37
C VAL A 152 11.50 13.14 20.64
N TYR A 153 11.16 13.83 21.73
CA TYR A 153 11.92 15.02 22.12
C TYR A 153 13.38 14.64 22.42
N PRO A 154 14.35 15.49 22.05
CA PRO A 154 15.71 15.36 22.54
C PRO A 154 15.71 15.45 24.08
N GLU A 155 16.55 14.62 24.71
CA GLU A 155 16.90 14.83 26.12
C GLU A 155 17.69 16.14 26.32
#